data_AF-A0AAU5QUY5-F1
#
_entry.id   AF-A0AAU5QUY5-F1
#
_cell.length_a   1.000
_cell.length_b   1.000
_cell.length_c   1.000
_cell.angle_alpha   90.00
_cell.angle_beta   90.00
_cell.angle_gamma   90.00
#
_symmetry.space_group_name_H-M   'P 1'
#
loop_
_entity.id
_entity.type
_entity.pdbx_description
1 polymer ?
#
loop_
_entity_poly.entity_id
_entity_poly.type
_entity_poly.pdbx_seq_one_letter_code
_entity_poly.pdbx_strand_id
1 'polypeptide(L)'
;MSGQQRHREPIDVHLILRRDGEAGAEVLLSRRAGDVYASGHWHLVSGHLDGPHKDVVGALIREASEEAGVCIDAAEVRFAVAVHHRGPGGRSRTGMFFEVLTWQGTPGVREPEVCDAMGWFPLEALPNPMVAYCRAGLDTYRSGQMMAVHFQEPTDPIAYDAALDRRRPVPAVGTSGPDTRLREFTEQAVGHIAAWTDVSWSRESSRVWRAHGAEGGAWFVKVHQNDRFHQREVRAYRTWASSLGRAVPRLVAADEGLRAVVLTAVPGRPLVFRRIGALARRIHESAPSRNAPVGSGPAVVKADRHLAAARPHLVSGDEAFVRELVRRVADLPPLEWVETHGDFQLLH
;
A
#
# COMPACT_ATOMS: atom_id res chain seq x y z
N MET A 1 -36.14 16.47 20.37
CA MET A 1 -35.29 15.29 20.12
C MET A 1 -35.99 14.09 20.73
N SER A 2 -36.46 13.15 19.90
CA SER A 2 -37.32 12.05 20.34
C SER A 2 -36.63 11.16 21.38
N GLY A 3 -37.37 10.74 22.40
CA GLY A 3 -36.94 9.76 23.41
C GLY A 3 -36.79 8.33 22.87
N GLN A 4 -36.37 8.16 21.60
CA GLN A 4 -36.02 6.85 21.06
C GLN A 4 -34.62 6.47 21.54
N GLN A 5 -34.50 5.25 22.07
CA GLN A 5 -33.22 4.64 22.41
C GLN A 5 -32.30 4.68 21.18
N ARG A 6 -31.10 5.25 21.34
CA ARG A 6 -30.10 5.30 20.27
C ARG A 6 -29.75 3.88 19.82
N HIS A 7 -29.65 3.67 18.51
CA HIS A 7 -29.21 2.40 17.94
C HIS A 7 -27.83 2.01 18.50
N ARG A 8 -27.68 0.75 18.89
CA ARG A 8 -26.41 0.15 19.32
C ARG A 8 -26.15 -1.07 18.48
N GLU A 9 -24.91 -1.20 18.01
CA GLU A 9 -24.49 -2.23 17.08
C GLU A 9 -23.16 -2.84 17.55
N PRO A 10 -23.00 -4.17 17.54
CA PRO A 10 -21.72 -4.82 17.82
C PRO A 10 -20.66 -4.45 16.77
N ILE A 11 -19.41 -4.33 17.23
CA ILE A 11 -18.23 -4.17 16.38
C ILE A 11 -17.41 -5.47 16.48
N ASP A 12 -17.03 -5.99 15.32
CA ASP A 12 -16.14 -7.13 15.17
C ASP A 12 -14.82 -6.69 14.54
N VAL A 13 -13.76 -7.43 14.81
CA VAL A 13 -12.46 -7.25 14.16
C VAL A 13 -12.09 -8.52 13.39
N HIS A 14 -11.50 -8.35 12.20
CA HIS A 14 -11.10 -9.44 11.32
C HIS A 14 -9.66 -9.25 10.86
N LEU A 15 -8.85 -10.29 11.01
CA LEU A 15 -7.44 -10.27 10.64
C LEU A 15 -7.23 -10.82 9.23
N ILE A 16 -6.86 -9.95 8.29
CA ILE A 16 -6.29 -10.32 6.99
C ILE A 16 -4.78 -10.49 7.19
N LEU A 17 -4.38 -11.62 7.78
CA LEU A 17 -2.96 -11.97 7.88
C LEU A 17 -2.50 -12.47 6.51
N ARG A 18 -1.62 -11.72 5.85
CA ARG A 18 -1.26 -11.96 4.45
C ARG A 18 0.23 -12.28 4.30
N ARG A 19 0.53 -13.20 3.39
CA ARG A 19 1.89 -13.53 2.96
C ARG A 19 1.98 -13.67 1.45
N ASP A 20 3.19 -13.65 0.92
CA ASP A 20 3.45 -14.06 -0.46
C ASP A 20 3.68 -15.58 -0.49
N GLY A 21 2.78 -16.32 -1.15
CA GLY A 21 2.93 -17.74 -1.47
C GLY A 21 3.53 -17.97 -2.86
N GLU A 22 3.62 -19.22 -3.28
CA GLU A 22 4.21 -19.60 -4.58
C GLU A 22 3.40 -19.07 -5.78
N ALA A 23 2.08 -19.09 -5.67
CA ALA A 23 1.15 -18.68 -6.73
C ALA A 23 0.64 -17.23 -6.59
N GLY A 24 1.13 -16.48 -5.60
CA GLY A 24 0.69 -15.10 -5.33
C GLY A 24 0.38 -14.86 -3.85
N ALA A 25 -0.39 -13.81 -3.57
CA ALA A 25 -0.73 -13.47 -2.20
C ALA A 25 -1.71 -14.50 -1.58
N GLU A 26 -1.41 -14.95 -0.37
CA GLU A 26 -2.21 -15.87 0.42
C GLU A 26 -2.71 -15.20 1.70
N VAL A 27 -3.87 -15.64 2.19
CA VAL A 27 -4.48 -15.21 3.45
C VAL A 27 -4.65 -16.40 4.39
N LEU A 28 -4.43 -16.18 5.69
CA LEU A 28 -4.70 -17.16 6.72
C LEU A 28 -6.21 -17.22 7.02
N LEU A 29 -6.78 -18.42 7.01
CA LEU A 29 -8.15 -18.69 7.41
C LEU A 29 -8.21 -19.81 8.44
N SER A 30 -9.23 -19.76 9.29
CA SER A 30 -9.60 -20.81 10.24
C SER A 30 -10.97 -21.39 9.88
N ARG A 31 -11.20 -22.67 10.17
CA ARG A 31 -12.51 -23.32 9.99
C ARG A 31 -13.17 -23.46 11.35
N ARG A 32 -14.34 -22.84 11.47
CA ARG A 32 -15.13 -22.81 12.69
C ARG A 32 -15.66 -24.21 13.00
N ALA A 33 -15.66 -24.60 14.27
CA ALA A 33 -16.11 -25.92 14.72
C ALA A 33 -16.84 -25.80 16.07
N GLY A 34 -17.50 -26.87 16.50
CA GLY A 34 -18.25 -26.87 17.77
C GLY A 34 -19.57 -26.10 17.70
N ASP A 35 -20.11 -25.75 18.86
CA ASP A 35 -21.39 -25.04 19.04
C ASP A 35 -21.23 -23.52 18.89
N VAL A 36 -20.77 -23.11 17.71
CA VAL A 36 -20.58 -21.70 17.35
C VAL A 36 -21.32 -21.36 16.07
N TYR A 37 -21.63 -20.07 15.90
CA TYR A 37 -22.17 -19.56 14.64
C TYR A 37 -21.28 -19.99 13.46
N ALA A 38 -21.91 -20.45 12.38
CA ALA A 38 -21.24 -20.88 11.14
C ALA A 38 -20.22 -22.03 11.30
N SER A 39 -20.46 -22.96 12.21
CA SER A 39 -19.69 -24.21 12.32
C SER A 39 -19.53 -24.90 10.94
N GLY A 40 -18.35 -25.44 10.65
CA GLY A 40 -17.95 -26.01 9.36
C GLY A 40 -17.50 -25.02 8.28
N HIS A 41 -17.61 -23.70 8.51
CA HIS A 41 -17.27 -22.68 7.51
C HIS A 41 -15.90 -22.06 7.77
N TRP A 42 -15.18 -21.78 6.68
CA TRP A 42 -13.96 -20.98 6.72
C TRP A 42 -14.28 -19.51 7.05
N HIS A 43 -13.39 -18.90 7.82
CA HIS A 43 -13.48 -17.53 8.29
C HIS A 43 -12.07 -16.96 8.52
N LEU A 44 -11.97 -15.62 8.65
CA LEU A 44 -10.77 -14.99 9.17
C LEU A 44 -10.67 -15.23 10.68
N VAL A 45 -9.45 -15.15 11.21
CA VAL A 45 -9.24 -14.95 12.65
C VAL A 45 -9.96 -13.67 13.06
N SER A 46 -10.85 -13.76 14.04
CA SER A 46 -11.79 -12.67 14.31
C SER A 46 -12.45 -12.76 15.67
N GLY A 47 -12.84 -11.62 16.22
CA GLY A 47 -13.70 -11.62 17.39
C GLY A 47 -14.27 -10.25 17.70
N HIS A 48 -14.80 -10.13 18.91
CA HIS A 48 -15.63 -8.99 19.29
C HIS A 48 -14.80 -7.92 19.99
N LEU A 49 -15.24 -6.68 19.84
CA LEU A 49 -14.75 -5.59 20.66
C LEU A 49 -15.36 -5.70 22.07
N ASP A 50 -14.58 -6.20 23.03
CA ASP A 50 -15.03 -6.42 24.41
C ASP A 50 -14.50 -5.37 25.40
N GLY A 51 -15.41 -4.83 26.21
CA GLY A 51 -15.09 -3.94 27.32
C GLY A 51 -14.96 -2.45 26.94
N PRO A 52 -15.08 -1.54 27.93
CA PRO A 52 -15.19 -0.09 27.67
C PRO A 52 -13.88 0.60 27.26
N HIS A 53 -12.73 -0.08 27.38
CA HIS A 53 -11.40 0.53 27.22
C HIS A 53 -10.51 -0.16 26.18
N LYS A 54 -11.04 -1.15 25.43
CA LYS A 54 -10.31 -1.78 24.32
C LYS A 54 -10.74 -1.12 23.01
N ASP A 55 -9.76 -0.78 22.17
CA ASP A 55 -10.01 -0.35 20.81
C ASP A 55 -9.92 -1.53 19.83
N VAL A 56 -10.23 -1.27 18.56
CA VAL A 56 -10.25 -2.28 17.49
C VAL A 56 -8.87 -2.88 17.20
N VAL A 57 -7.78 -2.14 17.44
CA VAL A 57 -6.42 -2.65 17.23
C VAL A 57 -6.04 -3.60 18.37
N GLY A 58 -6.31 -3.21 19.61
CA GLY A 58 -6.11 -4.05 20.79
C GLY A 58 -6.95 -5.33 20.76
N ALA A 59 -8.20 -5.24 20.29
CA ALA A 59 -9.02 -6.43 20.06
C ALA A 59 -8.41 -7.34 19.00
N LEU A 60 -7.99 -6.81 17.84
CA LEU A 60 -7.39 -7.60 16.76
C LEU A 60 -6.13 -8.36 17.22
N ILE A 61 -5.22 -7.69 17.94
CA ILE A 61 -3.97 -8.29 18.43
C ILE A 61 -4.28 -9.41 19.44
N ARG A 62 -5.26 -9.20 20.31
CA ARG A 62 -5.71 -10.22 21.26
C ARG A 62 -6.24 -11.46 20.53
N GLU A 63 -7.19 -11.28 19.61
CA GLU A 63 -7.78 -12.39 18.85
C GLU A 63 -6.72 -13.16 18.03
N ALA A 64 -5.75 -12.44 17.45
CA ALA A 64 -4.65 -13.05 16.73
C ALA A 64 -3.78 -13.97 17.61
N SER A 65 -3.54 -13.55 18.85
CA SER A 65 -2.81 -14.35 19.84
C SER A 65 -3.64 -15.52 20.36
N GLU A 66 -4.92 -15.28 20.68
CA GLU A 66 -5.83 -16.25 21.28
C GLU A 66 -6.19 -17.37 20.28
N GLU A 67 -6.63 -17.04 19.06
CA GLU A 67 -7.11 -18.04 18.09
C GLU A 67 -5.98 -18.69 17.26
N ALA A 68 -4.91 -17.92 16.95
CA ALA A 68 -3.88 -18.33 15.98
C ALA A 68 -2.46 -18.40 16.55
N GLY A 69 -2.22 -17.92 17.77
CA GLY A 69 -0.91 -17.95 18.40
C GLY A 69 0.12 -17.03 17.73
N VAL A 70 -0.34 -15.99 17.03
CA VAL A 70 0.54 -15.00 16.40
C VAL A 70 0.62 -13.72 17.22
N CYS A 71 1.81 -13.14 17.30
CA CYS A 71 2.04 -11.85 17.96
C CYS A 71 2.22 -10.76 16.91
N ILE A 72 1.45 -9.69 17.04
CA ILE A 72 1.41 -8.57 16.08
C ILE A 72 1.77 -7.28 16.80
N ASP A 73 2.70 -6.52 16.25
CA ASP A 73 2.98 -5.15 16.71
C ASP A 73 1.85 -4.23 16.19
N ALA A 74 1.32 -3.36 17.05
CA ALA A 74 0.30 -2.39 16.65
C ALA A 74 0.75 -1.49 15.48
N ALA A 75 2.05 -1.24 15.34
CA ALA A 75 2.63 -0.49 14.22
C ALA A 75 2.53 -1.22 12.87
N GLU A 76 2.27 -2.52 12.85
CA GLU A 76 2.09 -3.33 11.64
C GLU A 76 0.62 -3.45 11.21
N VAL A 77 -0.33 -3.02 12.05
CA VAL A 77 -1.76 -3.08 11.77
C VAL A 77 -2.15 -1.98 10.78
N ARG A 78 -2.80 -2.36 9.67
CA ARG A 78 -3.32 -1.43 8.67
C ARG A 78 -4.82 -1.63 8.52
N PHE A 79 -5.60 -0.56 8.65
CA PHE A 79 -7.02 -0.64 8.33
C PHE A 79 -7.21 -0.93 6.83
N ALA A 80 -8.10 -1.87 6.50
CA ALA A 80 -8.33 -2.31 5.14
C ALA A 80 -9.78 -2.07 4.71
N VAL A 81 -10.75 -2.65 5.43
CA VAL A 81 -12.17 -2.63 5.02
C VAL A 81 -13.07 -2.49 6.23
N ALA A 82 -14.16 -1.73 6.11
CA ALA A 82 -15.32 -1.83 6.98
C ALA A 82 -16.47 -2.50 6.23
N VAL A 83 -17.10 -3.51 6.84
CA VAL A 83 -18.33 -4.12 6.31
C VAL A 83 -19.44 -3.93 7.31
N HIS A 84 -20.47 -3.17 6.94
CA HIS A 84 -21.74 -3.20 7.67
C HIS A 84 -22.52 -4.40 7.17
N HIS A 85 -22.64 -5.43 8.01
CA HIS A 85 -23.23 -6.70 7.63
C HIS A 85 -24.39 -7.11 8.52
N ARG A 86 -25.25 -7.96 7.95
CA ARG A 86 -26.35 -8.60 8.66
C ARG A 86 -26.48 -10.01 8.14
N GLY A 87 -26.22 -11.00 8.99
CA GLY A 87 -26.47 -12.41 8.66
C GLY A 87 -27.97 -12.75 8.63
N PRO A 88 -28.34 -13.97 8.22
CA PRO A 88 -29.75 -14.40 8.12
C PRO A 88 -30.50 -14.35 9.46
N GLY A 89 -29.78 -14.40 10.59
CA GLY A 89 -30.33 -14.21 11.94
C GLY A 89 -30.78 -12.77 12.27
N GLY A 90 -30.59 -11.81 11.37
CA GLY A 90 -31.25 -10.50 11.40
C GLY A 90 -30.59 -9.40 12.25
N ARG A 91 -29.51 -9.69 12.99
CA ARG A 91 -28.77 -8.67 13.76
C ARG A 91 -27.64 -8.07 12.95
N SER A 92 -27.66 -6.74 12.77
CA SER A 92 -26.58 -6.00 12.11
C SER A 92 -25.34 -5.90 12.99
N ARG A 93 -24.18 -5.86 12.35
CA ARG A 93 -22.85 -5.77 12.95
C ARG A 93 -21.91 -5.02 11.99
N THR A 94 -20.92 -4.35 12.57
CA THR A 94 -19.88 -3.66 11.80
C THR A 94 -18.56 -4.41 11.97
N GLY A 95 -18.16 -5.10 10.90
CA GLY A 95 -16.89 -5.83 10.85
C GLY A 95 -15.77 -4.92 10.35
N MET A 96 -14.72 -4.74 11.16
CA MET A 96 -13.52 -3.98 10.83
C MET A 96 -12.38 -4.93 10.45
N PHE A 97 -11.93 -4.88 9.21
CA PHE A 97 -10.90 -5.76 8.66
C PHE A 97 -9.57 -5.03 8.62
N PHE A 98 -8.51 -5.70 9.07
CA PHE A 98 -7.17 -5.15 9.13
C PHE A 98 -6.16 -6.06 8.43
N GLU A 99 -5.30 -5.47 7.61
CA GLU A 99 -4.16 -6.15 6.99
C GLU A 99 -2.97 -6.15 7.94
N VAL A 100 -2.29 -7.31 8.02
CA VAL A 100 -1.01 -7.47 8.69
C VAL A 100 -0.10 -8.33 7.81
N LEU A 101 1.10 -7.81 7.52
CA LEU A 101 2.12 -8.47 6.67
C LEU A 101 3.30 -9.01 7.46
N THR A 102 3.48 -8.52 8.70
CA THR A 102 4.60 -8.86 9.56
C THR A 102 4.06 -9.29 10.93
N TRP A 103 4.50 -10.44 11.42
CA TRP A 103 4.12 -10.97 12.72
C TRP A 103 5.22 -11.91 13.25
N GLN A 104 5.08 -12.32 14.51
CA GLN A 104 5.90 -13.36 15.13
C GLN A 104 5.04 -14.58 15.48
N GLY A 105 5.68 -15.75 15.55
CA GLY A 105 5.00 -17.02 15.79
C GLY A 105 4.59 -17.75 14.50
N THR A 106 4.23 -19.03 14.65
CA THR A 106 3.72 -19.86 13.55
C THR A 106 2.22 -20.03 13.75
N PRO A 107 1.37 -19.58 12.80
CA PRO A 107 -0.07 -19.76 12.92
C PRO A 107 -0.47 -21.21 13.12
N GLY A 108 -1.39 -21.46 14.04
CA GLY A 108 -1.99 -22.76 14.26
C GLY A 108 -3.24 -22.66 15.12
N VAL A 109 -4.09 -23.69 15.11
CA VAL A 109 -5.30 -23.75 15.93
C VAL A 109 -4.93 -23.73 17.42
N ARG A 110 -5.44 -22.74 18.15
CA ARG A 110 -5.21 -22.59 19.60
C ARG A 110 -6.43 -22.92 20.46
N GLU A 111 -7.62 -22.80 19.89
CA GLU A 111 -8.91 -23.04 20.55
C GLU A 111 -9.66 -24.18 19.81
N PRO A 112 -9.24 -25.44 20.03
CA PRO A 112 -9.76 -26.60 19.29
C PRO A 112 -11.27 -26.85 19.48
N GLU A 113 -11.87 -26.29 20.52
CA GLU A 113 -13.29 -26.37 20.81
C GLU A 113 -14.16 -25.52 19.88
N VAL A 114 -13.60 -24.46 19.30
CA VAL A 114 -14.31 -23.54 18.38
C VAL A 114 -13.70 -23.50 16.97
N CYS A 115 -12.57 -24.17 16.75
CA CYS A 115 -11.85 -24.19 15.48
C CYS A 115 -11.17 -25.56 15.26
N ASP A 116 -11.37 -26.20 14.11
CA ASP A 116 -10.82 -27.54 13.83
C ASP A 116 -9.75 -27.58 12.72
N ALA A 117 -9.56 -26.48 12.00
CA ALA A 117 -8.55 -26.38 10.94
C ALA A 117 -8.08 -24.93 10.75
N MET A 118 -6.84 -24.78 10.30
CA MET A 118 -6.26 -23.49 9.92
C MET A 118 -5.34 -23.68 8.72
N GLY A 119 -5.38 -22.75 7.76
CA GLY A 119 -4.63 -22.89 6.52
C GLY A 119 -4.41 -21.56 5.80
N TRP A 120 -3.41 -21.57 4.92
CA TRP A 120 -3.15 -20.48 3.99
C TRP A 120 -3.84 -20.77 2.67
N PHE A 121 -4.58 -19.79 2.16
CA PHE A 121 -5.33 -19.91 0.92
C PHE A 121 -4.99 -18.77 -0.03
N PRO A 122 -4.83 -19.02 -1.35
CA PRO A 122 -4.65 -17.95 -2.31
C PRO A 122 -5.83 -16.97 -2.25
N LEU A 123 -5.55 -15.66 -2.23
CA LEU A 123 -6.60 -14.63 -2.21
C LEU A 123 -7.52 -14.70 -3.44
N GLU A 124 -6.99 -15.20 -4.56
CA GLU A 124 -7.73 -15.39 -5.81
C GLU A 124 -8.51 -16.72 -5.87
N ALA A 125 -8.31 -17.62 -4.91
CA ALA A 125 -8.93 -18.95 -4.86
C ALA A 125 -9.32 -19.33 -3.42
N LEU A 126 -10.18 -18.52 -2.81
CA LEU A 126 -10.67 -18.72 -1.45
C LEU A 126 -11.49 -20.03 -1.30
N PRO A 127 -11.40 -20.71 -0.15
CA PRO A 127 -12.03 -22.01 0.06
C PRO A 127 -13.55 -21.92 0.17
N ASN A 128 -14.22 -23.06 0.03
CA ASN A 128 -15.64 -23.25 0.31
C ASN A 128 -15.85 -24.42 1.28
N PRO A 129 -16.89 -24.39 2.15
CA PRO A 129 -17.78 -23.25 2.37
C PRO A 129 -17.10 -22.17 3.24
N MET A 130 -17.44 -20.90 3.00
CA MET A 130 -16.92 -19.74 3.74
C MET A 130 -18.09 -18.89 4.24
N VAL A 131 -17.97 -18.21 5.38
CA VAL A 131 -19.03 -17.31 5.85
C VAL A 131 -19.21 -16.14 4.87
N ALA A 132 -20.45 -15.85 4.48
CA ALA A 132 -20.76 -14.91 3.40
C ALA A 132 -20.22 -13.48 3.64
N TYR A 133 -20.42 -12.89 4.82
CA TYR A 133 -19.91 -11.54 5.09
C TYR A 133 -18.38 -11.47 5.15
N CYS A 134 -17.73 -12.57 5.53
CA CYS A 134 -16.26 -12.67 5.55
C CYS A 134 -15.72 -12.67 4.12
N ARG A 135 -16.37 -13.43 3.24
CA ARG A 135 -16.09 -13.40 1.80
C ARG A 135 -16.30 -12.01 1.21
N ALA A 136 -17.39 -11.33 1.57
CA ALA A 136 -17.67 -9.97 1.13
C ALA A 136 -16.58 -8.97 1.57
N GLY A 137 -16.05 -9.10 2.79
CA GLY A 137 -14.92 -8.29 3.27
C GLY A 137 -13.64 -8.52 2.47
N LEU A 138 -13.27 -9.78 2.22
CA LEU A 138 -12.09 -10.11 1.41
C LEU A 138 -12.24 -9.66 -0.05
N ASP A 139 -13.42 -9.79 -0.65
CA ASP A 139 -13.64 -9.35 -2.02
C ASP A 139 -13.63 -7.82 -2.13
N THR A 140 -14.06 -7.09 -1.09
CA THR A 140 -13.97 -5.62 -1.00
C THR A 140 -12.52 -5.17 -0.85
N TYR A 141 -11.74 -5.91 -0.05
CA TYR A 141 -10.30 -5.69 0.10
C TYR A 141 -9.57 -5.92 -1.24
N ARG A 142 -9.89 -7.01 -1.95
CA ARG A 142 -9.31 -7.34 -3.26
C ARG A 142 -9.63 -6.30 -4.34
N SER A 143 -10.82 -5.70 -4.31
CA SER A 143 -11.20 -4.63 -5.24
C SER A 143 -10.60 -3.27 -4.91
N GLY A 144 -9.82 -3.14 -3.83
CA GLY A 144 -9.24 -1.87 -3.39
C GLY A 144 -10.27 -0.90 -2.82
N GLN A 145 -11.44 -1.39 -2.44
CA GLN A 145 -12.49 -0.59 -1.80
C GLN A 145 -12.35 -0.67 -0.28
N MET A 146 -12.76 0.39 0.42
CA MET A 146 -12.60 0.48 1.87
C MET A 146 -13.89 0.18 2.65
N MET A 147 -15.03 0.09 1.96
CA MET A 147 -16.30 -0.15 2.62
C MET A 147 -17.27 -0.93 1.74
N ALA A 148 -18.05 -1.80 2.36
CA ALA A 148 -19.20 -2.44 1.74
C ALA A 148 -20.36 -2.61 2.71
N VAL A 149 -21.56 -2.76 2.17
CA VAL A 149 -22.74 -3.25 2.88
C VAL A 149 -23.03 -4.68 2.41
N HIS A 150 -23.22 -5.61 3.33
CA HIS A 150 -23.54 -7.00 3.01
C HIS A 150 -24.69 -7.53 3.89
N PHE A 151 -25.92 -7.39 3.40
CA PHE A 151 -27.13 -7.70 4.17
C PHE A 151 -27.80 -8.91 3.56
N GLN A 152 -27.72 -10.04 4.26
CA GLN A 152 -28.42 -11.27 3.89
C GLN A 152 -29.90 -11.16 4.25
N GLU A 153 -30.71 -11.88 3.48
CA GLU A 153 -32.12 -12.13 3.77
C GLU A 153 -32.27 -13.33 4.72
N PRO A 154 -33.40 -13.45 5.44
CA PRO A 154 -33.60 -14.54 6.40
C PRO A 154 -33.50 -15.95 5.79
N THR A 155 -33.74 -16.08 4.49
CA THR A 155 -33.68 -17.35 3.75
C THR A 155 -32.31 -17.63 3.12
N ASP A 156 -31.37 -16.69 3.15
CA ASP A 156 -30.05 -16.89 2.57
C ASP A 156 -29.24 -17.88 3.44
N PRO A 157 -28.35 -18.69 2.83
CA PRO A 157 -27.43 -19.53 3.58
C PRO A 157 -26.40 -18.69 4.34
N ILE A 158 -25.89 -19.21 5.46
CA ILE A 158 -24.73 -18.62 6.16
C ILE A 158 -23.48 -18.65 5.26
N ALA A 159 -23.34 -19.70 4.45
CA ALA A 159 -22.29 -19.86 3.47
C ALA A 159 -22.40 -18.80 2.37
N TYR A 160 -21.26 -18.36 1.87
CA TYR A 160 -21.18 -17.63 0.62
C TYR A 160 -21.72 -18.48 -0.54
N ASP A 161 -22.60 -17.88 -1.31
CA ASP A 161 -23.05 -18.36 -2.61
C ASP A 161 -22.95 -17.20 -3.59
N ALA A 162 -22.20 -17.38 -4.68
CA ALA A 162 -22.00 -16.34 -5.69
C ALA A 162 -23.31 -15.90 -6.35
N ALA A 163 -24.31 -16.78 -6.45
CA ALA A 163 -25.62 -16.46 -7.02
C ALA A 163 -26.49 -15.61 -6.06
N LEU A 164 -26.16 -15.60 -4.77
CA LEU A 164 -26.88 -14.89 -3.72
C LEU A 164 -26.02 -13.80 -3.06
N ASP A 165 -24.88 -13.43 -3.63
CA ASP A 165 -24.01 -12.39 -3.06
C ASP A 165 -24.72 -11.03 -3.05
N ARG A 166 -24.80 -10.42 -1.87
CA ARG A 166 -25.45 -9.12 -1.64
C ARG A 166 -24.46 -8.01 -1.30
N ARG A 167 -23.18 -8.23 -1.57
CA ARG A 167 -22.13 -7.22 -1.38
C ARG A 167 -22.41 -6.00 -2.24
N ARG A 168 -22.59 -4.86 -1.57
CA ARG A 168 -22.73 -3.54 -2.19
C ARG A 168 -21.56 -2.67 -1.76
N PRO A 169 -20.55 -2.46 -2.61
CA PRO A 169 -19.42 -1.62 -2.25
C PRO A 169 -19.84 -0.16 -2.11
N VAL A 170 -19.24 0.53 -1.15
CA VAL A 170 -19.44 1.96 -0.89
C VAL A 170 -18.14 2.69 -1.29
N PRO A 171 -18.18 3.55 -2.32
CA PRO A 171 -17.02 4.33 -2.73
C PRO A 171 -16.55 5.24 -1.59
N ALA A 172 -15.25 5.28 -1.35
CA ALA A 172 -14.67 6.22 -0.39
C ALA A 172 -14.20 7.50 -1.08
N VAL A 173 -14.18 8.61 -0.34
CA VAL A 173 -13.64 9.88 -0.84
C VAL A 173 -12.18 9.69 -1.23
N GLY A 174 -11.81 10.12 -2.44
CA GLY A 174 -10.46 9.93 -2.99
C GLY A 174 -10.22 8.59 -3.69
N THR A 175 -11.13 7.62 -3.61
CA THR A 175 -11.05 6.35 -4.39
C THR A 175 -11.64 6.44 -5.79
N SER A 176 -12.07 7.64 -6.21
CA SER A 176 -12.36 7.90 -7.62
C SER A 176 -11.08 7.60 -8.39
N GLY A 177 -11.13 6.62 -9.29
CA GLY A 177 -10.06 6.44 -10.27
C GLY A 177 -9.80 7.75 -11.03
N PRO A 178 -8.74 7.82 -11.82
CA PRO A 178 -8.25 9.07 -12.36
C PRO A 178 -9.29 9.80 -13.21
N ASP A 179 -9.09 11.10 -13.42
CA ASP A 179 -9.97 11.90 -14.27
C ASP A 179 -10.00 11.37 -15.72
N THR A 180 -10.98 11.83 -16.50
CA THR A 180 -11.21 11.35 -17.87
C THR A 180 -9.99 11.53 -18.78
N ARG A 181 -9.26 12.64 -18.67
CA ARG A 181 -8.09 12.91 -19.53
C ARG A 181 -6.96 11.94 -19.22
N LEU A 182 -6.73 11.65 -17.94
CA LEU A 182 -5.68 10.71 -17.54
C LEU A 182 -6.06 9.26 -17.89
N ARG A 183 -7.37 8.91 -17.86
CA ARG A 183 -7.87 7.63 -18.36
C ARG A 183 -7.62 7.48 -19.85
N GLU A 184 -8.04 8.45 -20.66
CA GLU A 184 -7.85 8.45 -22.12
C GLU A 184 -6.38 8.32 -22.49
N PHE A 185 -5.50 9.12 -21.87
CA PHE A 185 -4.06 9.04 -22.05
C PHE A 185 -3.51 7.64 -21.74
N THR A 186 -3.97 7.03 -20.64
CA THR A 186 -3.51 5.70 -20.24
C THR A 186 -4.02 4.64 -21.19
N GLU A 187 -5.30 4.65 -21.53
CA GLU A 187 -5.92 3.65 -22.42
C GLU A 187 -5.36 3.75 -23.85
N GLN A 188 -5.02 4.94 -24.31
CA GLN A 188 -4.29 5.11 -25.57
C GLN A 188 -2.90 4.47 -25.54
N ALA A 189 -2.25 4.45 -24.36
CA ALA A 189 -0.91 3.88 -24.21
C ALA A 189 -0.89 2.36 -24.00
N VAL A 190 -1.90 1.79 -23.32
CA VAL A 190 -1.86 0.38 -22.87
C VAL A 190 -3.11 -0.44 -23.20
N GLY A 191 -4.09 0.15 -23.88
CA GLY A 191 -5.39 -0.47 -24.14
C GLY A 191 -6.36 -0.31 -22.96
N HIS A 192 -7.55 -0.88 -23.11
CA HIS A 192 -8.67 -0.68 -22.20
C HIS A 192 -8.37 -1.13 -20.76
N ILE A 193 -8.70 -0.28 -19.78
CA ILE A 193 -8.48 -0.57 -18.35
C ILE A 193 -9.78 -1.04 -17.69
N ALA A 194 -9.76 -2.24 -17.12
CA ALA A 194 -10.90 -2.83 -16.42
C ALA A 194 -11.09 -2.27 -15.00
N ALA A 195 -9.99 -1.95 -14.31
CA ALA A 195 -10.05 -1.46 -12.94
C ALA A 195 -8.88 -0.52 -12.59
N TRP A 196 -9.16 0.38 -11.65
CA TRP A 196 -8.21 1.33 -11.10
C TRP A 196 -8.18 1.21 -9.58
N THR A 197 -7.00 1.18 -9.00
CA THR A 197 -6.79 1.20 -7.55
C THR A 197 -5.90 2.38 -7.21
N ASP A 198 -6.37 3.28 -6.35
CA ASP A 198 -5.50 4.34 -5.82
C ASP A 198 -4.48 3.72 -4.86
N VAL A 199 -3.20 3.92 -5.15
CA VAL A 199 -2.05 3.45 -4.36
C VAL A 199 -1.15 4.64 -3.98
N SER A 200 -1.71 5.85 -3.99
CA SER A 200 -1.02 7.07 -3.58
C SER A 200 -0.62 6.98 -2.11
N TRP A 201 0.58 7.45 -1.81
CA TRP A 201 0.98 7.70 -0.42
C TRP A 201 0.14 8.84 0.17
N SER A 202 -0.13 8.79 1.47
CA SER A 202 -0.93 9.79 2.20
C SER A 202 -0.34 11.22 2.23
N ARG A 203 0.79 11.47 1.55
CA ARG A 203 1.36 12.81 1.36
C ARG A 203 0.79 13.43 0.09
N GLU A 204 0.15 14.58 0.23
CA GLU A 204 -0.85 15.12 -0.71
C GLU A 204 -0.38 15.50 -2.12
N SER A 205 0.93 15.49 -2.43
CA SER A 205 1.43 16.19 -3.62
C SER A 205 1.57 15.34 -4.90
N SER A 206 1.59 14.02 -4.82
CA SER A 206 1.61 13.14 -6.01
C SER A 206 0.51 12.10 -5.93
N ARG A 207 -0.07 11.74 -7.08
CA ARG A 207 -1.07 10.68 -7.17
C ARG A 207 -0.53 9.50 -7.96
N VAL A 208 -0.81 8.28 -7.50
CA VAL A 208 -0.41 7.05 -8.15
C VAL A 208 -1.58 6.10 -8.15
N TRP A 209 -1.93 5.58 -9.32
CA TRP A 209 -2.91 4.50 -9.46
C TRP A 209 -2.25 3.26 -10.03
N ARG A 210 -2.73 2.10 -9.59
CA ARG A 210 -2.53 0.83 -10.27
C ARG A 210 -3.68 0.61 -11.25
N ALA A 211 -3.37 0.43 -12.52
CA ALA A 211 -4.32 0.16 -13.59
C ALA A 211 -4.25 -1.31 -14.01
N HIS A 212 -5.39 -1.99 -14.07
CA HIS A 212 -5.51 -3.40 -14.47
C HIS A 212 -6.16 -3.50 -15.86
N GLY A 213 -5.45 -4.08 -16.82
CA GLY A 213 -5.93 -4.21 -18.20
C GLY A 213 -7.05 -5.22 -18.33
N ALA A 214 -8.00 -4.95 -19.24
CA ALA A 214 -9.09 -5.89 -19.53
C ALA A 214 -8.60 -7.20 -20.16
N GLU A 215 -7.50 -7.17 -20.90
CA GLU A 215 -6.86 -8.34 -21.52
C GLU A 215 -5.72 -8.92 -20.65
N GLY A 216 -5.63 -8.48 -19.39
CA GLY A 216 -4.52 -8.79 -18.50
C GLY A 216 -3.41 -7.73 -18.54
N GLY A 217 -2.49 -7.81 -17.58
CA GLY A 217 -1.43 -6.81 -17.37
C GLY A 217 -1.77 -5.80 -16.28
N ALA A 218 -0.71 -5.20 -15.73
CA ALA A 218 -0.81 -4.16 -14.70
C ALA A 218 0.20 -3.05 -14.96
N TRP A 219 -0.26 -1.81 -14.77
CA TRP A 219 0.55 -0.61 -14.93
C TRP A 219 0.40 0.30 -13.72
N PHE A 220 1.40 1.14 -13.53
CA PHE A 220 1.34 2.23 -12.56
C PHE A 220 1.25 3.55 -13.31
N VAL A 221 0.23 4.34 -13.00
CA VAL A 221 0.00 5.66 -13.56
C VAL A 221 0.27 6.68 -12.48
N LYS A 222 1.22 7.58 -12.71
CA LYS A 222 1.68 8.55 -11.71
C LYS A 222 1.58 9.97 -12.23
N VAL A 223 0.94 10.83 -11.45
CA VAL A 223 0.90 12.28 -11.66
C VAL A 223 1.83 12.97 -10.68
N HIS A 224 2.72 13.81 -11.22
CA HIS A 224 3.74 14.50 -10.44
C HIS A 224 3.26 15.85 -9.93
N GLN A 225 3.79 16.26 -8.78
CA GLN A 225 3.46 17.54 -8.14
C GLN A 225 3.82 18.78 -8.97
N ASN A 226 4.91 18.70 -9.75
CA ASN A 226 5.37 19.78 -10.61
C ASN A 226 6.30 19.28 -11.73
N ASP A 227 6.57 20.15 -12.69
CA ASP A 227 7.33 19.86 -13.91
C ASP A 227 8.74 19.37 -13.60
N ARG A 228 9.38 19.91 -12.55
CA ARG A 228 10.72 19.48 -12.15
C ARG A 228 10.74 17.99 -11.76
N PHE A 229 9.77 17.53 -10.98
CA PHE A 229 9.70 16.11 -10.61
C PHE A 229 9.33 15.23 -11.79
N HIS A 230 8.41 15.69 -12.64
CA HIS A 230 8.02 14.99 -13.86
C HIS A 230 9.22 14.81 -14.81
N GLN A 231 9.89 15.90 -15.18
CA GLN A 231 11.05 15.88 -16.07
C GLN A 231 12.18 15.02 -15.52
N ARG A 232 12.41 15.07 -14.20
CA ARG A 232 13.44 14.23 -13.56
C ARG A 232 13.14 12.75 -13.71
N GLU A 233 11.91 12.33 -13.47
CA GLU A 233 11.50 10.92 -13.56
C GLU A 233 11.47 10.42 -15.00
N VAL A 234 10.90 11.21 -15.92
CA VAL A 234 10.91 10.90 -17.37
C VAL A 234 12.34 10.79 -17.90
N ARG A 235 13.22 11.72 -17.52
CA ARG A 235 14.63 11.67 -17.91
C ARG A 235 15.28 10.40 -17.40
N ALA A 236 15.09 10.05 -16.13
CA ALA A 236 15.67 8.83 -15.54
C ALA A 236 15.29 7.57 -16.34
N TYR A 237 14.01 7.44 -16.69
CA TYR A 237 13.55 6.30 -17.49
C TYR A 237 14.06 6.30 -18.94
N ARG A 238 14.22 7.49 -19.55
CA ARG A 238 14.72 7.63 -20.92
C ARG A 238 16.24 7.49 -21.05
N THR A 239 17.00 7.72 -19.98
CA THR A 239 18.47 7.72 -20.03
C THR A 239 19.07 6.47 -19.41
N TRP A 240 18.91 6.26 -18.10
CA TRP A 240 19.68 5.26 -17.37
C TRP A 240 18.88 4.08 -16.86
N ALA A 241 17.58 4.21 -16.58
CA ALA A 241 16.81 3.13 -15.98
C ALA A 241 16.80 1.86 -16.85
N SER A 242 16.81 2.02 -18.18
CA SER A 242 16.88 0.92 -19.15
C SER A 242 18.17 0.09 -19.03
N SER A 243 19.29 0.71 -18.62
CA SER A 243 20.56 0.01 -18.41
C SER A 243 20.54 -0.97 -17.23
N LEU A 244 19.56 -0.83 -16.33
CA LEU A 244 19.41 -1.68 -15.15
C LEU A 244 18.68 -3.00 -15.44
N GLY A 245 18.28 -3.22 -16.69
CA GLY A 245 17.66 -4.47 -17.16
C GLY A 245 16.22 -4.66 -16.72
N ARG A 246 15.77 -5.92 -16.68
CA ARG A 246 14.35 -6.29 -16.47
C ARG A 246 13.84 -6.08 -15.03
N ALA A 247 14.71 -5.71 -14.10
CA ALA A 247 14.38 -5.51 -12.69
C ALA A 247 13.85 -4.09 -12.39
N VAL A 248 13.70 -3.24 -13.41
CA VAL A 248 13.24 -1.85 -13.28
C VAL A 248 12.01 -1.62 -14.15
N PRO A 249 11.01 -0.85 -13.67
CA PRO A 249 9.87 -0.48 -14.50
C PRO A 249 10.31 0.15 -15.82
N ARG A 250 9.55 -0.11 -16.88
CA ARG A 250 9.72 0.57 -18.16
C ARG A 250 8.72 1.71 -18.26
N LEU A 251 9.18 2.85 -18.77
CA LEU A 251 8.30 3.95 -19.18
C LEU A 251 7.57 3.55 -20.46
N VAL A 252 6.25 3.46 -20.37
CA VAL A 252 5.36 3.16 -21.50
C VAL A 252 4.97 4.45 -22.20
N ALA A 253 4.52 5.45 -21.44
CA ALA A 253 4.12 6.75 -21.96
C ALA A 253 4.40 7.87 -20.94
N ALA A 254 4.58 9.09 -21.42
CA ALA A 254 4.70 10.29 -20.61
C ALA A 254 3.97 11.46 -21.28
N ASP A 255 3.27 12.27 -20.49
CA ASP A 255 2.59 13.48 -20.94
C ASP A 255 2.99 14.67 -20.07
N GLU A 256 3.51 15.72 -20.70
CA GLU A 256 4.02 16.91 -20.00
C GLU A 256 2.89 17.79 -19.45
N GLY A 257 1.76 17.88 -20.14
CA GLY A 257 0.62 18.70 -19.73
C GLY A 257 -0.12 18.13 -18.53
N LEU A 258 -0.29 16.80 -18.49
CA LEU A 258 -0.83 16.06 -17.35
C LEU A 258 0.23 15.85 -16.25
N ARG A 259 1.52 16.07 -16.57
CA ARG A 259 2.66 15.71 -15.72
C ARG A 259 2.60 14.23 -15.32
N ALA A 260 2.16 13.38 -16.24
CA ALA A 260 1.81 12.00 -16.01
C ALA A 260 2.77 11.02 -16.68
N VAL A 261 2.99 9.87 -16.05
CA VAL A 261 3.72 8.75 -16.66
C VAL A 261 2.96 7.45 -16.48
N VAL A 262 3.06 6.55 -17.46
CA VAL A 262 2.58 5.17 -17.41
C VAL A 262 3.80 4.25 -17.36
N LEU A 263 3.88 3.40 -16.33
CA LEU A 263 4.98 2.49 -16.07
C LEU A 263 4.51 1.04 -16.04
N THR A 264 5.33 0.11 -16.51
CA THR A 264 5.04 -1.33 -16.34
C THR A 264 5.15 -1.75 -14.88
N ALA A 265 4.26 -2.63 -14.41
CA ALA A 265 4.48 -3.30 -13.14
C ALA A 265 5.72 -4.22 -13.21
N VAL A 266 6.53 -4.21 -12.16
CA VAL A 266 7.67 -5.14 -12.00
C VAL A 266 7.54 -5.81 -10.64
N PRO A 267 7.56 -7.16 -10.56
CA PRO A 267 7.61 -7.85 -9.29
C PRO A 267 8.89 -7.48 -8.53
N GLY A 268 8.78 -7.12 -7.26
CA GLY A 268 9.93 -6.75 -6.44
C GLY A 268 9.73 -7.09 -4.98
N ARG A 269 10.83 -7.41 -4.29
CA ARG A 269 10.90 -7.51 -2.83
C ARG A 269 11.78 -6.38 -2.28
N PRO A 270 11.55 -5.89 -1.06
CA PRO A 270 12.43 -4.90 -0.42
C PRO A 270 13.90 -5.34 -0.46
N LEU A 271 14.81 -4.42 -0.82
CA LEU A 271 16.24 -4.70 -0.94
C LEU A 271 16.95 -4.52 0.41
N VAL A 272 17.80 -5.47 0.77
CA VAL A 272 18.73 -5.38 1.92
C VAL A 272 19.89 -4.44 1.58
N PHE A 273 20.39 -3.66 2.55
CA PHE A 273 21.41 -2.60 2.41
C PHE A 273 22.62 -2.93 1.50
N ARG A 274 23.16 -4.16 1.53
CA ARG A 274 24.31 -4.53 0.68
C ARG A 274 23.99 -4.47 -0.82
N ARG A 275 22.74 -4.78 -1.21
CA ARG A 275 22.28 -4.71 -2.60
C ARG A 275 22.08 -3.27 -3.08
N ILE A 276 21.88 -2.36 -2.14
CA ILE A 276 21.70 -0.94 -2.41
C ILE A 276 23.01 -0.31 -2.93
N GLY A 277 24.16 -0.60 -2.31
CA GLY A 277 25.45 -0.09 -2.80
C GLY A 277 25.79 -0.56 -4.22
N ALA A 278 25.54 -1.83 -4.52
CA ALA A 278 25.72 -2.37 -5.88
C ALA A 278 24.74 -1.76 -6.90
N LEU A 279 23.53 -1.40 -6.48
CA LEU A 279 22.56 -0.70 -7.31
C LEU A 279 23.00 0.75 -7.57
N ALA A 280 23.42 1.48 -6.53
CA ALA A 280 23.91 2.85 -6.65
C ALA A 280 25.10 2.93 -7.60
N ARG A 281 26.06 2.00 -7.49
CA ARG A 281 27.18 1.89 -8.44
C ARG A 281 26.70 1.71 -9.89
N ARG A 282 25.78 0.78 -10.13
CA ARG A 282 25.22 0.56 -11.48
C ARG A 282 24.51 1.80 -12.03
N ILE A 283 23.85 2.58 -11.18
CA ILE A 283 23.25 3.86 -11.57
C ILE A 283 24.33 4.88 -11.93
N HIS A 284 25.39 5.00 -11.13
CA HIS A 284 26.48 5.93 -11.42
C HIS A 284 27.24 5.59 -12.69
N GLU A 285 27.37 4.29 -13.01
CA GLU A 285 28.05 3.77 -14.21
C GLU A 285 27.11 3.65 -15.43
N SER A 286 25.82 3.99 -15.28
CA SER A 286 24.79 3.77 -16.31
C SER A 286 24.91 4.67 -17.55
N ALA A 287 25.58 5.81 -17.41
CA ALA A 287 25.77 6.79 -18.46
C ALA A 287 27.15 7.44 -18.32
N PRO A 288 27.81 7.82 -19.44
CA PRO A 288 29.06 8.55 -19.37
C PRO A 288 28.85 9.91 -18.68
N SER A 289 29.89 10.37 -17.99
CA SER A 289 29.89 11.68 -17.37
C SER A 289 29.75 12.79 -18.40
N ARG A 290 29.14 13.90 -18.01
CA ARG A 290 28.87 15.04 -18.89
C ARG A 290 29.32 16.32 -18.23
N ASN A 291 29.70 17.31 -19.02
CA ASN A 291 29.98 18.64 -18.49
C ASN A 291 28.73 19.21 -17.80
N ALA A 292 28.90 19.76 -16.60
CA ALA A 292 27.86 20.52 -15.93
C ALA A 292 27.36 21.67 -16.84
N PRO A 293 26.03 21.83 -17.03
CA PRO A 293 25.47 23.01 -17.68
C PRO A 293 26.02 24.32 -17.09
N VAL A 294 26.17 25.35 -17.92
CA VAL A 294 26.61 26.68 -17.46
C VAL A 294 25.67 27.18 -16.35
N GLY A 295 26.22 27.56 -15.20
CA GLY A 295 25.46 27.98 -14.01
C GLY A 295 25.01 26.86 -13.07
N SER A 296 25.34 25.59 -13.37
CA SER A 296 25.00 24.43 -12.52
C SER A 296 26.13 24.03 -11.56
N GLY A 297 26.72 25.04 -10.91
CA GLY A 297 27.67 24.82 -9.83
C GLY A 297 27.00 24.30 -8.55
N PRO A 298 27.80 23.86 -7.56
CA PRO A 298 27.30 23.54 -6.23
C PRO A 298 26.40 24.67 -5.72
N ALA A 299 25.31 24.29 -5.07
CA ALA A 299 24.23 25.19 -4.71
C ALA A 299 24.62 26.10 -3.53
N VAL A 300 25.61 26.97 -3.74
CA VAL A 300 26.12 27.95 -2.77
C VAL A 300 24.99 28.83 -2.23
N VAL A 301 23.97 29.11 -3.05
CA VAL A 301 22.74 29.81 -2.65
C VAL A 301 21.96 29.08 -1.54
N LYS A 302 22.09 27.76 -1.43
CA LYS A 302 21.53 26.99 -0.30
C LYS A 302 22.40 27.07 0.94
N ALA A 303 23.70 27.33 0.82
CA ALA A 303 24.63 27.39 1.96
C ALA A 303 24.20 28.47 2.95
N ASP A 304 23.80 29.66 2.47
CA ASP A 304 23.30 30.73 3.35
C ASP A 304 22.01 30.33 4.09
N ARG A 305 21.09 29.63 3.42
CA ARG A 305 19.86 29.11 4.04
C ARG A 305 20.17 28.08 5.12
N HIS A 306 21.07 27.14 4.83
CA HIS A 306 21.45 26.09 5.78
C HIS A 306 22.26 26.65 6.95
N LEU A 307 23.15 27.62 6.71
CA LEU A 307 23.87 28.35 7.76
C LEU A 307 22.91 29.12 8.66
N ALA A 308 21.91 29.80 8.09
CA ALA A 308 20.90 30.50 8.87
C ALA A 308 20.10 29.54 9.77
N ALA A 309 19.72 28.36 9.27
CA ALA A 309 19.02 27.35 10.05
C ALA A 309 19.93 26.69 11.12
N ALA A 310 21.22 26.51 10.84
CA ALA A 310 22.17 25.87 11.73
C ALA A 310 22.79 26.81 12.77
N ARG A 311 22.64 28.14 12.61
CA ARG A 311 23.27 29.17 13.45
C ARG A 311 23.18 28.94 14.97
N PRO A 312 22.07 28.43 15.55
CA PRO A 312 22.01 28.12 16.98
C PRO A 312 22.95 27.01 17.46
N HIS A 313 23.49 26.22 16.54
CA HIS A 313 24.31 25.03 16.80
C HIS A 313 25.78 25.22 16.39
N LEU A 314 26.15 26.37 15.81
CA LEU A 314 27.49 26.66 15.36
C LEU A 314 28.34 27.21 16.51
N VAL A 315 29.60 26.78 16.59
CA VAL A 315 30.59 27.40 17.48
C VAL A 315 31.34 28.52 16.75
N SER A 316 32.08 29.32 17.52
CA SER A 316 32.88 30.41 16.97
C SER A 316 33.87 29.90 15.92
N GLY A 317 33.82 30.46 14.72
CA GLY A 317 34.66 30.07 13.58
C GLY A 317 33.99 29.15 12.55
N ASP A 318 32.92 28.43 12.90
CA ASP A 318 32.26 27.49 11.99
C ASP A 318 31.64 28.20 10.78
N GLU A 319 30.94 29.32 11.01
CA GLU A 319 30.32 30.08 9.91
C GLU A 319 31.39 30.63 8.95
N ALA A 320 32.51 31.11 9.48
CA ALA A 320 33.64 31.59 8.68
C ALA A 320 34.30 30.44 7.89
N PHE A 321 34.46 29.27 8.52
CA PHE A 321 34.99 28.07 7.89
C PHE A 321 34.12 27.59 6.73
N VAL A 322 32.80 27.49 6.92
CA VAL A 322 31.87 27.10 5.85
C VAL A 322 31.88 28.11 4.70
N ARG A 323 31.92 29.42 5.00
CA ARG A 323 32.01 30.48 3.97
C ARG A 323 33.32 30.40 3.18
N GLU A 324 34.43 30.08 3.83
CA GLU A 324 35.72 29.88 3.15
C GLU A 324 35.70 28.63 2.26
N LEU A 325 35.09 27.53 2.70
CA LEU A 325 34.90 26.34 1.85
C LEU A 325 34.04 26.65 0.62
N VAL A 326 32.94 27.36 0.81
CA VAL A 326 32.06 27.83 -0.27
C VAL A 326 32.82 28.72 -1.27
N ARG A 327 33.72 29.58 -0.79
CA ARG A 327 34.54 30.44 -1.66
C ARG A 327 35.51 29.63 -2.51
N ARG A 328 36.19 28.65 -1.92
CA ARG A 328 37.13 27.76 -2.63
C ARG A 328 36.47 26.93 -3.72
N VAL A 329 35.20 26.62 -3.53
CA VAL A 329 34.40 25.87 -4.50
C VAL A 329 34.18 26.66 -5.81
N ALA A 330 34.22 27.99 -5.77
CA ALA A 330 34.13 28.82 -6.98
C ALA A 330 35.37 28.68 -7.90
N ASP A 331 36.51 28.27 -7.33
CA ASP A 331 37.79 28.10 -8.04
C ASP A 331 38.00 26.67 -8.54
N LEU A 332 37.06 25.75 -8.26
CA LEU A 332 37.15 24.37 -8.73
C LEU A 332 36.81 24.27 -10.22
N PRO A 333 37.44 23.33 -10.96
CA PRO A 333 37.07 23.06 -12.33
C PRO A 333 35.59 22.63 -12.41
N PRO A 334 34.92 22.84 -13.56
CA PRO A 334 33.53 22.42 -13.74
C PRO A 334 33.36 20.94 -13.36
N LEU A 335 32.42 20.68 -12.45
CA LEU A 335 32.14 19.31 -12.03
C LEU A 335 31.55 18.52 -13.20
N GLU A 336 31.96 17.26 -13.27
CA GLU A 336 31.29 16.32 -14.15
C GLU A 336 29.97 15.87 -13.53
N TRP A 337 28.91 15.85 -14.34
CA TRP A 337 27.61 15.33 -13.97
C TRP A 337 27.54 13.84 -14.29
N VAL A 338 27.24 13.05 -13.27
CA VAL A 338 26.88 11.64 -13.36
C VAL A 338 25.44 11.44 -12.88
N GLU A 339 24.77 10.41 -13.38
CA GLU A 339 23.43 10.07 -12.91
C GLU A 339 23.53 9.54 -11.48
N THR A 340 22.74 10.09 -10.57
CA THR A 340 22.74 9.73 -9.14
C THR A 340 21.33 9.45 -8.66
N HIS A 341 21.19 8.58 -7.68
CA HIS A 341 19.89 8.30 -7.08
C HIS A 341 19.68 9.19 -5.84
N GLY A 342 18.58 9.96 -5.86
CA GLY A 342 18.33 11.08 -4.94
C GLY A 342 18.39 10.73 -3.44
N ASP A 343 17.98 9.53 -3.07
CA ASP A 343 18.02 9.09 -1.66
C ASP A 343 19.45 8.79 -1.16
N PHE A 344 20.45 8.65 -2.05
CA PHE A 344 21.86 8.54 -1.68
C PHE A 344 22.58 9.89 -1.62
N GLN A 345 21.87 10.99 -1.87
CA GLN A 345 22.43 12.35 -1.78
C GLN A 345 22.48 12.88 -0.33
N LEU A 346 22.06 12.10 0.67
CA LEU A 346 22.05 12.48 2.10
C LEU A 346 23.31 12.06 2.87
N LEU A 347 24.35 11.58 2.18
CA LEU A 347 25.65 11.27 2.78
C LEU A 347 26.73 12.18 2.17
N HIS A 348 26.64 13.49 2.40
CA HIS A 348 27.77 14.40 2.27
C HIS A 348 27.63 15.56 3.25
#